data_AF-A0A849ZK02-F1
#
_entry.id   AF-A0A849ZK02-F1
#
_cell.length_a   1.000
_cell.length_b   1.000
_cell.length_c   1.000
_cell.angle_alpha   90.00
_cell.angle_beta   90.00
_cell.angle_gamma   90.00
#
_symmetry.space_group_name_H-M   'P 1'
#
loop_
_entity.id
_entity.type
_entity.pdbx_description
1 polymer ?
#
loop_
_entity_poly.entity_id
_entity_poly.type
_entity_poly.pdbx_seq_one_letter_code
_entity_poly.pdbx_strand_id
1 'polypeptide(L)'
;MTTAFPLPKAPTSAPRLRAGVAGIAGVLASVLLVVEEADDAPVVLIPAGALLLAAIAVHARSLGGQLFARAAWWSSFTLGVFLSIIGSGRERAEGGVLAIGTAVALLVADPKRLSAATAQGGYRPIAYRGTLQLMMVFAIADALTMSLFGLLSIDKSDKSAGYVLLAAAALFIVGFVGLYRLALWGIFATAGTAFVLGVLLATGIVSPDSDLLPPLLFVCIAQPLAVMPMIVSMIRKRPLPSLPRAVTTWLERFIIVSGAAVATVALLMR
;
A
#
# COMPACT_ATOMS: atom_id res chain seq x y z
N MET A 1 23.78 33.00 -34.68
CA MET A 1 22.38 32.91 -34.24
C MET A 1 22.29 31.95 -33.08
N THR A 2 22.24 32.47 -31.85
CA THR A 2 22.21 31.70 -30.60
C THR A 2 20.74 31.50 -30.23
N THR A 3 20.21 30.30 -30.46
CA THR A 3 18.84 29.97 -30.05
C THR A 3 18.80 29.93 -28.53
N ALA A 4 18.24 30.95 -27.90
CA ALA A 4 18.02 31.00 -26.47
C ALA A 4 17.17 29.80 -26.05
N PHE A 5 17.77 28.87 -25.29
CA PHE A 5 17.04 27.77 -24.67
C PHE A 5 15.99 28.38 -23.73
N PRO A 6 14.68 28.11 -23.94
CA PRO A 6 13.65 28.63 -23.06
C PRO A 6 13.90 28.11 -21.64
N LEU A 7 14.09 29.03 -20.70
CA LEU A 7 14.26 28.70 -19.30
C LEU A 7 13.00 27.95 -18.80
N PRO A 8 13.16 26.81 -18.10
CA PRO A 8 12.04 26.03 -17.61
C PRO A 8 11.14 26.90 -16.71
N LYS A 9 9.85 27.00 -17.04
CA LYS A 9 8.84 27.69 -16.22
C LYS A 9 8.95 27.21 -14.77
N ALA A 10 9.03 28.15 -13.84
CA ALA A 10 9.08 27.86 -12.42
C ALA A 10 7.91 26.93 -12.02
N PRO A 11 8.16 25.88 -11.20
CA PRO A 11 7.11 24.97 -10.79
C PRO A 11 6.04 25.72 -10.02
N THR A 12 4.80 25.64 -10.49
CA THR A 12 3.63 26.27 -9.88
C THR A 12 3.40 25.72 -8.47
N SER A 13 2.85 26.54 -7.57
CA SER A 13 2.54 26.28 -6.15
C SER A 13 1.59 25.09 -5.86
N ALA A 14 1.12 24.40 -6.90
CA ALA A 14 0.19 23.27 -6.83
C ALA A 14 0.62 22.02 -6.02
N PRO A 15 1.92 21.65 -5.86
CA PRO A 15 2.27 20.37 -5.23
C PRO A 15 2.09 20.36 -3.70
N ARG A 16 2.18 21.52 -3.04
CA ARG A 16 1.93 21.61 -1.58
C ARG A 16 0.45 21.48 -1.26
N LEU A 17 -0.40 22.13 -2.05
CA LEU A 17 -1.85 22.04 -1.90
C LEU A 17 -2.35 20.60 -2.06
N ARG A 18 -1.88 19.91 -3.11
CA ARG A 18 -2.21 18.49 -3.33
C ARG A 18 -1.81 17.60 -2.16
N ALA A 19 -0.60 17.78 -1.62
CA ALA A 19 -0.16 17.05 -0.45
C ALA A 19 -1.05 17.32 0.78
N GLY A 20 -1.45 18.58 0.98
CA GLY A 20 -2.37 18.96 2.05
C GLY A 20 -3.74 18.30 1.90
N VAL A 21 -4.32 18.31 0.70
CA VAL A 21 -5.61 17.63 0.42
C VAL A 21 -5.51 16.12 0.68
N ALA A 22 -4.42 15.48 0.23
CA ALA A 22 -4.20 14.05 0.48
C ALA A 22 -4.04 13.73 1.97
N GLY A 23 -3.32 14.58 2.72
CA GLY A 23 -3.17 14.44 4.16
C GLY A 23 -4.49 14.60 4.90
N ILE A 24 -5.27 15.64 4.58
CA ILE A 24 -6.59 15.89 5.19
C ILE A 24 -7.54 14.73 4.90
N ALA A 25 -7.60 14.24 3.66
CA ALA A 25 -8.46 13.10 3.30
C ALA A 25 -8.10 11.84 4.11
N GLY A 26 -6.81 11.55 4.30
CA GLY A 26 -6.35 10.43 5.14
C GLY A 26 -6.65 10.63 6.62
N VAL A 27 -6.49 11.84 7.15
CA VAL A 27 -6.78 12.15 8.56
C VAL A 27 -8.29 12.08 8.83
N LEU A 28 -9.13 12.61 7.94
CA LEU A 28 -10.58 12.53 8.10
C LEU A 28 -11.06 11.08 8.14
N ALA A 29 -10.53 10.23 7.26
CA ALA A 29 -10.84 8.79 7.29
C ALA A 29 -10.40 8.15 8.63
N SER A 30 -9.22 8.51 9.12
CA SER A 30 -8.67 8.03 10.40
C SER A 30 -9.50 8.46 11.62
N VAL A 31 -9.89 9.74 11.68
CA VAL A 31 -10.69 10.29 12.79
C VAL A 31 -12.06 9.64 12.85
N LEU A 32 -12.69 9.41 11.69
CA LEU A 32 -14.02 8.77 11.65
C LEU A 32 -13.99 7.32 12.16
N LEU A 33 -12.88 6.58 11.95
CA LEU A 33 -12.70 5.26 12.57
C LEU A 33 -12.57 5.35 14.09
N VAL A 34 -11.72 6.26 14.58
CA VAL A 34 -11.38 6.33 16.02
C VAL A 34 -12.53 6.87 16.89
N VAL A 35 -13.29 7.85 16.41
CA VAL A 35 -14.41 8.42 17.18
C VAL A 35 -15.52 7.40 17.40
N GLU A 36 -15.62 6.42 16.51
CA GLU A 36 -16.73 5.48 16.45
C GLU A 36 -16.50 4.19 17.26
N GLU A 37 -15.24 3.80 17.47
CA GLU A 37 -14.79 2.59 18.19
C GLU A 37 -14.03 2.91 19.50
N ALA A 38 -14.22 4.10 20.08
CA ALA A 38 -13.43 4.55 21.24
C ALA A 38 -13.45 3.61 22.47
N ASP A 39 -14.46 2.74 22.58
CA ASP A 39 -14.64 1.82 23.70
C ASP A 39 -14.07 0.41 23.47
N ASP A 40 -13.83 -0.01 22.22
CA ASP A 40 -13.38 -1.36 21.88
C ASP A 40 -12.15 -1.35 20.95
N ALA A 41 -11.05 -1.91 21.46
CA ALA A 41 -9.80 -2.27 20.79
C ALA A 41 -8.79 -1.13 20.47
N PRO A 42 -7.58 -1.14 21.11
CA PRO A 42 -6.45 -0.30 20.70
C PRO A 42 -5.93 -0.60 19.28
N VAL A 43 -6.48 -1.61 18.62
CA VAL A 43 -6.04 -2.07 17.31
C VAL A 43 -6.49 -1.13 16.18
N VAL A 44 -7.60 -0.42 16.36
CA VAL A 44 -8.10 0.62 15.44
C VAL A 44 -7.14 1.82 15.36
N LEU A 45 -6.31 2.01 16.39
CA LEU A 45 -5.30 3.07 16.40
C LEU A 45 -4.16 2.80 15.39
N ILE A 46 -4.01 1.57 14.90
CA ILE A 46 -2.91 1.22 13.99
C ILE A 46 -3.13 1.82 12.60
N PRO A 47 -4.25 1.57 11.89
CA PRO A 47 -4.48 2.21 10.59
C PRO A 47 -4.62 3.72 10.74
N ALA A 48 -5.25 4.18 11.82
CA ALA A 48 -5.40 5.60 12.13
C ALA A 48 -4.05 6.31 12.30
N GLY A 49 -3.15 5.70 13.09
CA GLY A 49 -1.79 6.18 13.29
C GLY A 49 -0.95 6.11 12.01
N ALA A 50 -1.07 5.04 11.23
CA ALA A 50 -0.40 4.92 9.94
C ALA A 50 -0.83 6.02 8.96
N LEU A 51 -2.12 6.35 8.90
CA LEU A 51 -2.67 7.43 8.07
C LEU A 51 -2.23 8.81 8.54
N LEU A 52 -2.16 9.05 9.86
CA LEU A 52 -1.63 10.29 10.42
C LEU A 52 -0.15 10.46 10.08
N LEU A 53 0.65 9.40 10.27
CA LEU A 53 2.06 9.39 9.87
C LEU A 53 2.21 9.55 8.36
N ALA A 54 1.32 9.00 7.54
CA ALA A 54 1.30 9.19 6.09
C ALA A 54 1.01 10.64 5.70
N ALA A 55 0.07 11.28 6.39
CA ALA A 55 -0.25 12.70 6.20
C ALA A 55 0.93 13.61 6.55
N ILE A 56 1.77 13.25 7.52
CA ILE A 56 3.02 13.96 7.80
C ILE A 56 4.08 13.61 6.74
N ALA A 57 4.24 12.32 6.44
CA ALA A 57 5.28 11.80 5.57
C ALA A 57 5.13 12.24 4.10
N VAL A 58 3.91 12.53 3.61
CA VAL A 58 3.72 13.11 2.27
C VAL A 58 4.38 14.49 2.13
N HIS A 59 4.59 15.22 3.23
CA HIS A 59 5.30 16.49 3.20
C HIS A 59 6.83 16.33 3.21
N ALA A 60 7.33 15.16 3.65
CA ALA A 60 8.76 14.87 3.65
C ALA A 60 9.32 14.78 2.22
N ARG A 61 10.54 15.28 2.01
CA ARG A 61 11.26 15.16 0.73
C ARG A 61 12.05 13.86 0.61
N SER A 62 12.06 13.03 1.65
CA SER A 62 12.77 11.76 1.68
C SER A 62 12.04 10.69 0.89
N LEU A 63 12.80 9.78 0.27
CA LEU A 63 12.25 8.62 -0.44
C LEU A 63 11.41 7.75 0.50
N GLY A 64 11.93 7.46 1.69
CA GLY A 64 11.23 6.65 2.70
C GLY A 64 9.88 7.24 3.09
N GLY A 65 9.78 8.55 3.32
CA GLY A 65 8.51 9.20 3.68
C GLY A 65 7.47 9.12 2.56
N GLN A 66 7.89 9.30 1.30
CA GLN A 66 6.99 9.18 0.15
C GLN A 66 6.54 7.73 -0.09
N LEU A 67 7.43 6.75 0.14
CA LEU A 67 7.09 5.32 0.04
C LEU A 67 6.11 4.93 1.15
N PHE A 68 6.39 5.32 2.40
CA PHE A 68 5.52 5.04 3.54
C PHE A 68 4.13 5.65 3.35
N ALA A 69 4.03 6.93 2.96
CA ALA A 69 2.73 7.57 2.76
C ALA A 69 1.88 6.83 1.72
N ARG A 70 2.48 6.45 0.59
CA ARG A 70 1.79 5.69 -0.46
C ARG A 70 1.41 4.28 0.02
N ALA A 71 2.29 3.61 0.75
CA ALA A 71 2.05 2.27 1.27
C ALA A 71 0.91 2.26 2.29
N ALA A 72 0.89 3.23 3.21
CA ALA A 72 -0.20 3.40 4.17
C ALA A 72 -1.53 3.66 3.46
N TRP A 73 -1.58 4.57 2.47
CA TRP A 73 -2.82 4.81 1.72
C TRP A 73 -3.28 3.60 0.92
N TRP A 74 -2.37 2.87 0.26
CA TRP A 74 -2.75 1.64 -0.47
C TRP A 74 -3.22 0.52 0.46
N SER A 75 -2.56 0.34 1.59
CA SER A 75 -2.95 -0.63 2.63
C SER A 75 -4.35 -0.29 3.17
N SER A 76 -4.56 0.95 3.61
CA SER A 76 -5.86 1.41 4.12
C SER A 76 -6.95 1.43 3.05
N PHE A 77 -6.63 1.74 1.79
CA PHE A 77 -7.57 1.65 0.67
C PHE A 77 -8.05 0.21 0.47
N THR A 78 -7.11 -0.72 0.40
CA THR A 78 -7.41 -2.15 0.21
C THR A 78 -8.25 -2.67 1.38
N LEU A 79 -7.84 -2.35 2.61
CA LEU A 79 -8.59 -2.69 3.82
C LEU A 79 -10.01 -2.12 3.79
N GLY A 80 -10.18 -0.84 3.44
CA GLY A 80 -11.48 -0.19 3.33
C GLY A 80 -12.39 -0.86 2.29
N VAL A 81 -11.84 -1.21 1.12
CA VAL A 81 -12.59 -1.95 0.09
C VAL A 81 -13.05 -3.30 0.64
N PHE A 82 -12.17 -4.06 1.32
CA PHE A 82 -12.55 -5.34 1.91
C PHE A 82 -13.62 -5.20 3.00
N LEU A 83 -13.46 -4.26 3.92
CA LEU A 83 -14.46 -3.97 4.96
C LEU A 83 -15.79 -3.54 4.35
N SER A 84 -15.78 -2.77 3.25
CA SER A 84 -17.01 -2.40 2.56
C SER A 84 -17.74 -3.60 1.94
N ILE A 85 -17.01 -4.60 1.45
CA ILE A 85 -17.61 -5.78 0.81
C ILE A 85 -18.08 -6.78 1.88
N ILE A 86 -17.18 -7.16 2.79
CA ILE A 86 -17.35 -8.30 3.70
C ILE A 86 -17.96 -7.86 5.04
N GLY A 87 -17.67 -6.64 5.48
CA GLY A 87 -18.11 -6.12 6.78
C GLY A 87 -19.63 -6.04 6.93
N SER A 88 -20.06 -6.08 8.18
CA SER A 88 -21.47 -6.04 8.54
C SER A 88 -21.91 -4.62 8.94
N GLY A 89 -23.22 -4.41 9.11
CA GLY A 89 -23.79 -3.40 10.02
C GLY A 89 -23.23 -1.97 9.95
N ARG A 90 -22.12 -1.70 10.64
CA ARG A 90 -21.42 -0.41 10.73
C ARG A 90 -20.07 -0.43 10.00
N GLU A 91 -19.28 -1.49 10.18
CA GLU A 91 -17.97 -1.75 9.55
C GLU A 91 -17.95 -1.50 8.04
N ARG A 92 -19.02 -1.90 7.33
CA ARG A 92 -19.12 -1.67 5.87
C ARG A 92 -19.13 -0.18 5.48
N ALA A 93 -19.69 0.71 6.30
CA ALA A 93 -19.69 2.15 6.04
C ALA A 93 -18.35 2.78 6.37
N GLU A 94 -17.76 2.40 7.50
CA GLU A 94 -16.40 2.78 7.87
C GLU A 94 -15.40 2.36 6.79
N GLY A 95 -15.50 1.12 6.30
CA GLY A 95 -14.73 0.63 5.17
C GLY A 95 -14.94 1.45 3.91
N GLY A 96 -16.18 1.80 3.59
CA GLY A 96 -16.53 2.66 2.46
C GLY A 96 -15.88 4.05 2.55
N VAL A 97 -16.01 4.71 3.70
CA VAL A 97 -15.42 6.03 3.96
C VAL A 97 -13.90 5.97 3.90
N LEU A 98 -13.30 4.94 4.51
CA LEU A 98 -11.86 4.70 4.49
C LEU A 98 -11.35 4.50 3.06
N ALA A 99 -12.02 3.68 2.26
CA ALA A 99 -11.69 3.43 0.86
C ALA A 99 -11.78 4.72 0.03
N ILE A 100 -12.84 5.51 0.19
CA ILE A 100 -13.01 6.75 -0.57
C ILE A 100 -11.94 7.79 -0.19
N GLY A 101 -11.70 7.99 1.11
CA GLY A 101 -10.72 8.97 1.59
C GLY A 101 -9.29 8.64 1.13
N THR A 102 -8.90 7.37 1.23
CA THR A 102 -7.59 6.90 0.76
C THR A 102 -7.47 6.86 -0.75
N ALA A 103 -8.55 6.56 -1.49
CA ALA A 103 -8.59 6.70 -2.95
C ALA A 103 -8.34 8.14 -3.39
N VAL A 104 -9.00 9.11 -2.75
CA VAL A 104 -8.76 10.54 -3.03
C VAL A 104 -7.31 10.91 -2.73
N ALA A 105 -6.75 10.46 -1.60
CA ALA A 105 -5.35 10.69 -1.26
C ALA A 105 -4.41 10.13 -2.34
N LEU A 106 -4.64 8.90 -2.81
CA LEU A 106 -3.87 8.25 -3.87
C LEU A 106 -3.97 8.97 -5.21
N LEU A 107 -5.17 9.40 -5.63
CA LEU A 107 -5.39 10.12 -6.88
C LEU A 107 -4.71 11.50 -6.88
N VAL A 108 -4.67 12.15 -5.72
CA VAL A 108 -4.06 13.48 -5.56
C VAL A 108 -2.53 13.38 -5.37
N ALA A 109 -2.03 12.24 -4.88
CA ALA A 109 -0.62 11.99 -4.64
C ALA A 109 0.21 12.05 -5.94
N ASP A 110 0.98 13.12 -6.13
CA ASP A 110 1.74 13.34 -7.35
C ASP A 110 2.86 12.28 -7.57
N PRO A 111 2.80 11.46 -8.64
CA PRO A 111 3.84 10.48 -8.98
C PRO A 111 5.22 11.11 -9.18
N LYS A 112 5.26 12.39 -9.56
CA LYS A 112 6.52 13.12 -9.78
C LYS A 112 7.30 13.32 -8.49
N ARG A 113 6.62 13.45 -7.33
CA ARG A 113 7.31 13.66 -6.04
C ARG A 113 8.09 12.43 -5.62
N LEU A 114 7.54 11.23 -5.81
CA LEU A 114 8.26 9.99 -5.56
C LEU A 114 9.47 9.85 -6.48
N SER A 115 9.29 10.18 -7.77
CA SER A 115 10.38 10.16 -8.75
C SER A 115 11.50 11.16 -8.41
N ALA A 116 11.15 12.35 -7.91
CA ALA A 116 12.10 13.36 -7.48
C ALA A 116 12.83 12.95 -6.19
N ALA A 117 12.11 12.44 -5.18
CA ALA A 117 12.68 11.97 -3.92
C ALA A 117 13.67 10.81 -4.15
N THR A 118 13.36 9.92 -5.09
CA THR A 118 14.24 8.85 -5.52
C THR A 118 15.56 9.37 -6.10
N ALA A 119 15.48 10.41 -6.95
CA ALA A 119 16.66 11.02 -7.55
C ALA A 119 17.55 11.72 -6.51
N GLN A 120 16.94 12.34 -5.50
CA GLN A 120 17.63 12.99 -4.39
C GLN A 120 18.27 11.98 -3.43
N GLY A 121 17.61 10.87 -3.15
CA GLY A 121 18.10 9.81 -2.25
C GLY A 121 19.17 8.91 -2.84
N GLY A 122 19.67 9.18 -4.05
CA GLY A 122 20.70 8.35 -4.70
C GLY A 122 20.22 6.97 -5.17
N TYR A 123 18.94 6.63 -5.00
CA TYR A 123 18.37 5.36 -5.44
C TYR A 123 18.19 5.36 -6.96
N ARG A 124 19.19 4.84 -7.68
CA ARG A 124 19.24 4.80 -9.15
C ARG A 124 19.30 3.36 -9.65
N PRO A 125 18.19 2.60 -9.57
CA PRO A 125 18.15 1.26 -10.14
C PRO A 125 18.39 1.34 -11.66
N ILE A 126 19.32 0.53 -12.14
CA ILE A 126 19.71 0.47 -13.57
C ILE A 126 18.56 -0.10 -14.42
N ALA A 127 17.72 -0.97 -13.84
CA ALA A 127 16.55 -1.57 -14.48
C ALA A 127 15.34 -1.61 -13.53
N TYR A 128 14.13 -1.69 -14.09
CA TYR A 128 12.87 -1.92 -13.35
C TYR A 128 12.54 -0.91 -12.23
N ARG A 129 12.94 0.35 -12.39
CA ARG A 129 12.69 1.40 -11.38
C ARG A 129 11.25 1.45 -10.88
N GLY A 130 10.27 1.42 -11.79
CA GLY A 130 8.86 1.48 -11.43
C GLY A 130 8.41 0.25 -10.65
N THR A 131 8.78 -0.95 -11.11
CA THR A 131 8.44 -2.22 -10.44
C THR A 131 9.08 -2.32 -9.07
N LEU A 132 10.35 -1.95 -8.91
CA LEU A 132 11.03 -1.95 -7.61
C LEU A 132 10.39 -0.97 -6.63
N GLN A 133 10.01 0.23 -7.08
CA GLN A 133 9.27 1.19 -6.25
C GLN A 133 7.92 0.64 -5.82
N LEU A 134 7.18 0.01 -6.74
CA LEU A 134 5.89 -0.62 -6.45
C LEU A 134 6.05 -1.76 -5.43
N MET A 135 7.05 -2.62 -5.62
CA MET A 135 7.38 -3.70 -4.67
C MET A 135 7.74 -3.18 -3.28
N MET A 136 8.48 -2.07 -3.18
CA MET A 136 8.76 -1.44 -1.91
C MET A 136 7.49 -0.92 -1.23
N VAL A 137 6.58 -0.31 -2.00
CA VAL A 137 5.28 0.15 -1.48
C VAL A 137 4.43 -1.02 -1.00
N PHE A 138 4.34 -2.11 -1.77
CA PHE A 138 3.60 -3.30 -1.36
C PHE A 138 4.22 -4.01 -0.17
N ALA A 139 5.54 -4.12 -0.09
CA ALA A 139 6.19 -4.70 1.09
C ALA A 139 5.84 -3.95 2.38
N ILE A 140 5.82 -2.60 2.36
CA ILE A 140 5.38 -1.82 3.52
C ILE A 140 3.88 -1.98 3.76
N ALA A 141 3.06 -1.96 2.70
CA ALA A 141 1.61 -2.12 2.81
C ALA A 141 1.25 -3.47 3.44
N ASP A 142 1.90 -4.54 3.02
CA ASP A 142 1.72 -5.88 3.56
C ASP A 142 2.24 -5.98 4.99
N ALA A 143 3.38 -5.36 5.31
CA ALA A 143 3.84 -5.28 6.69
C ALA A 143 2.82 -4.61 7.60
N LEU A 144 2.19 -3.50 7.16
CA LEU A 144 1.14 -2.83 7.91
C LEU A 144 -0.11 -3.72 8.07
N THR A 145 -0.56 -4.36 7.00
CA THR A 145 -1.72 -5.26 6.98
C THR A 145 -1.50 -6.47 7.89
N MET A 146 -0.33 -7.12 7.81
CA MET A 146 0.02 -8.27 8.66
C MET A 146 0.24 -7.87 10.11
N SER A 147 0.75 -6.65 10.37
CA SER A 147 0.85 -6.13 11.74
C SER A 147 -0.53 -5.92 12.35
N LEU A 148 -1.45 -5.33 11.58
CA LEU A 148 -2.84 -5.12 12.01
C LEU A 148 -3.52 -6.45 12.31
N PHE A 149 -3.56 -7.37 11.35
CA PHE A 149 -4.21 -8.66 11.53
C PHE A 149 -3.53 -9.53 12.57
N GLY A 150 -2.20 -9.48 12.68
CA GLY A 150 -1.47 -10.19 13.72
C GLY A 150 -1.87 -9.75 15.14
N LEU A 151 -2.03 -8.44 15.35
CA LEU A 151 -2.48 -7.91 16.64
C LEU A 151 -3.95 -8.21 16.91
N LEU A 152 -4.83 -8.12 15.89
CA LEU A 152 -6.23 -8.54 16.01
C LEU A 152 -6.36 -10.02 16.40
N SER A 153 -5.57 -10.91 15.79
CA SER A 153 -5.60 -12.34 16.11
C SER A 153 -5.11 -12.65 17.53
N ILE A 154 -4.10 -11.93 18.03
CA ILE A 154 -3.64 -12.09 19.43
C ILE A 154 -4.75 -11.71 20.41
N ASP A 155 -5.48 -10.63 20.11
CA ASP A 155 -6.57 -10.13 20.95
C ASP A 155 -7.75 -11.09 20.98
N LYS A 156 -8.13 -11.65 19.83
CA LYS A 156 -9.20 -12.66 19.69
C LYS A 156 -8.82 -14.09 20.13
N SER A 157 -7.75 -14.25 20.91
CA SER A 157 -7.29 -15.52 21.49
C SER A 157 -6.60 -16.53 20.57
N ASP A 158 -6.35 -16.24 19.28
CA ASP A 158 -5.45 -17.05 18.43
C ASP A 158 -4.05 -16.46 18.38
N LYS A 159 -3.32 -16.65 19.49
CA LYS A 159 -1.95 -16.14 19.65
C LYS A 159 -1.00 -16.73 18.61
N SER A 160 -1.19 -17.99 18.22
CA SER A 160 -0.35 -18.66 17.22
C SER A 160 -0.45 -17.99 15.86
N ALA A 161 -1.66 -17.81 15.33
CA ALA A 161 -1.86 -17.12 14.06
C ALA A 161 -1.33 -15.69 14.14
N GLY A 162 -1.61 -15.00 15.25
CA GLY A 162 -1.12 -13.66 15.51
C GLY A 162 0.40 -13.52 15.44
N TYR A 163 1.15 -14.40 16.11
CA TYR A 163 2.62 -14.38 16.05
C TYR A 163 3.16 -14.72 14.65
N VAL A 164 2.52 -15.62 13.92
CA VAL A 164 2.92 -15.95 12.53
C VAL A 164 2.72 -14.73 11.62
N LEU A 165 1.60 -14.02 11.74
CA LEU A 165 1.33 -12.81 10.97
C LEU A 165 2.32 -11.68 11.34
N LEU A 166 2.63 -11.51 12.63
CA LEU A 166 3.66 -10.54 13.06
C LEU A 166 5.06 -10.92 12.55
N ALA A 167 5.40 -12.20 12.54
CA ALA A 167 6.66 -12.68 11.95
C ALA A 167 6.70 -12.41 10.44
N ALA A 168 5.59 -12.62 9.72
CA ALA A 168 5.46 -12.28 8.31
C ALA A 168 5.62 -10.77 8.08
N ALA A 169 5.02 -9.93 8.94
CA ALA A 169 5.21 -8.48 8.89
C ALA A 169 6.68 -8.08 9.02
N ALA A 170 7.40 -8.67 9.99
CA ALA A 170 8.83 -8.43 10.17
C ALA A 170 9.65 -8.87 8.95
N LEU A 171 9.32 -10.02 8.35
CA LEU A 171 9.96 -10.49 7.12
C LEU A 171 9.69 -9.59 5.91
N PHE A 172 8.50 -8.99 5.80
CA PHE A 172 8.23 -7.98 4.78
C PHE A 172 9.07 -6.72 4.97
N ILE A 173 9.28 -6.26 6.21
CA ILE A 173 10.19 -5.14 6.49
C ILE A 173 11.65 -5.50 6.14
N VAL A 174 12.09 -6.71 6.47
CA VAL A 174 13.42 -7.21 6.08
C VAL A 174 13.54 -7.25 4.54
N GLY A 175 12.51 -7.74 3.85
CA GLY A 175 12.43 -7.73 2.40
C GLY A 175 12.46 -6.32 1.79
N PHE A 176 11.75 -5.36 2.39
CA PHE A 176 11.82 -3.95 2.03
C PHE A 176 13.24 -3.39 2.16
N VAL A 177 13.95 -3.68 3.26
CA VAL A 177 15.36 -3.28 3.44
C VAL A 177 16.24 -3.89 2.34
N GLY A 178 16.00 -5.16 1.98
CA GLY A 178 16.70 -5.80 0.86
C GLY A 178 16.45 -5.09 -0.48
N LEU A 179 15.18 -4.77 -0.78
CA LEU A 179 14.79 -4.03 -1.99
C LEU A 179 15.39 -2.61 -2.01
N TYR A 180 15.44 -1.95 -0.86
CA TYR A 180 16.06 -0.63 -0.70
C TYR A 180 17.57 -0.67 -0.95
N ARG A 181 18.24 -1.75 -0.55
CA ARG A 181 19.66 -1.99 -0.84
C ARG A 181 19.91 -2.58 -2.23
N LEU A 182 18.87 -2.65 -3.08
CA LEU A 182 18.93 -3.24 -4.43
C LEU A 182 19.41 -4.70 -4.45
N ALA A 183 19.19 -5.42 -3.36
CA ALA A 183 19.65 -6.79 -3.20
C ALA A 183 18.55 -7.77 -3.63
N LEU A 184 18.93 -8.75 -4.46
CA LEU A 184 18.00 -9.75 -5.02
C LEU A 184 17.30 -10.56 -3.91
N TRP A 185 17.95 -10.76 -2.77
CA TRP A 185 17.35 -11.46 -1.63
C TRP A 185 16.10 -10.74 -1.09
N GLY A 186 15.97 -9.41 -1.24
CA GLY A 186 14.76 -8.68 -0.82
C GLY A 186 13.52 -9.09 -1.62
N ILE A 187 13.69 -9.40 -2.90
CA ILE A 187 12.62 -9.91 -3.77
C ILE A 187 12.18 -11.29 -3.30
N PHE A 188 13.13 -12.18 -3.01
CA PHE A 188 12.83 -13.51 -2.50
C PHE A 188 12.24 -13.48 -1.09
N ALA A 189 12.69 -12.57 -0.23
CA ALA A 189 12.14 -12.41 1.11
C ALA A 189 10.67 -11.97 1.04
N THR A 190 10.33 -10.96 0.23
CA THR A 190 8.94 -10.48 0.09
C THR A 190 8.05 -11.51 -0.60
N ALA A 191 8.42 -11.98 -1.80
CA ALA A 191 7.62 -12.96 -2.55
C ALA A 191 7.54 -14.31 -1.84
N GLY A 192 8.63 -14.76 -1.23
CA GLY A 192 8.71 -16.00 -0.47
C GLY A 192 7.86 -15.94 0.79
N THR A 193 7.88 -14.83 1.54
CA THR A 193 7.02 -14.66 2.72
C THR A 193 5.54 -14.70 2.33
N ALA A 194 5.14 -13.97 1.28
CA ALA A 194 3.76 -14.00 0.78
C ALA A 194 3.35 -15.41 0.32
N PHE A 195 4.23 -16.12 -0.39
CA PHE A 195 3.96 -17.49 -0.85
C PHE A 195 3.83 -18.47 0.32
N VAL A 196 4.78 -18.47 1.25
CA VAL A 196 4.75 -19.35 2.43
C VAL A 196 3.51 -19.07 3.26
N LEU A 197 3.19 -17.80 3.51
CA LEU A 197 1.97 -17.43 4.22
C LEU A 197 0.71 -17.93 3.48
N GLY A 198 0.65 -17.77 2.16
CA GLY A 198 -0.44 -18.29 1.34
C GLY A 198 -0.61 -19.80 1.47
N VAL A 199 0.48 -20.57 1.50
CA VAL A 199 0.45 -22.02 1.72
C VAL A 199 -0.03 -22.35 3.14
N LEU A 200 0.44 -21.64 4.16
CA LEU A 200 0.01 -21.84 5.55
C LEU A 200 -1.49 -21.58 5.74
N LEU A 201 -2.02 -20.55 5.08
CA LEU A 201 -3.45 -20.22 5.07
C LEU A 201 -4.26 -21.27 4.30
N ALA A 202 -3.81 -21.66 3.11
CA ALA A 202 -4.51 -22.64 2.27
C ALA A 202 -4.56 -24.05 2.89
N THR A 203 -3.56 -24.40 3.69
CA THR A 203 -3.50 -25.68 4.41
C THR A 203 -4.24 -25.66 5.75
N GLY A 204 -4.71 -24.50 6.20
CA GLY A 204 -5.37 -24.33 7.50
C GLY A 204 -4.43 -24.45 8.71
N ILE A 205 -3.11 -24.54 8.49
CA ILE A 205 -2.12 -24.53 9.59
C ILE A 205 -2.23 -23.22 10.37
N VAL A 206 -2.45 -22.11 9.65
CA VAL A 206 -2.84 -20.83 10.22
C VAL A 206 -4.28 -20.60 9.79
N SER A 207 -5.20 -20.65 10.75
CA SER A 207 -6.63 -20.46 10.51
C SER A 207 -7.07 -19.13 11.11
N PRO A 208 -6.84 -18.00 10.43
CA PRO A 208 -7.36 -16.71 10.89
C PRO A 208 -8.89 -16.75 10.85
N ASP A 209 -9.53 -15.75 11.47
CA ASP A 209 -10.98 -15.54 11.33
C ASP A 209 -11.40 -15.64 9.86
N SER A 210 -12.54 -16.30 9.61
CA SER A 210 -13.06 -16.54 8.26
C SER A 210 -13.17 -15.27 7.42
N ASP A 211 -13.41 -14.14 8.08
CA ASP A 211 -13.60 -12.84 7.45
C ASP A 211 -12.27 -12.21 7.01
N LEU A 212 -11.16 -12.60 7.65
CA LEU A 212 -9.80 -12.16 7.33
C LEU A 212 -9.11 -13.03 6.28
N LEU A 213 -9.60 -14.26 6.07
CA LEU A 213 -8.99 -15.18 5.11
C LEU A 213 -9.01 -14.65 3.66
N PRO A 214 -10.12 -14.11 3.11
CA PRO A 214 -10.13 -13.58 1.75
C PRO A 214 -9.12 -12.44 1.49
N PRO A 215 -9.02 -11.38 2.31
CA PRO A 215 -8.02 -10.33 2.08
C PRO A 215 -6.59 -10.84 2.21
N LEU A 216 -6.31 -11.74 3.15
CA LEU A 216 -4.99 -12.34 3.32
C LEU A 216 -4.58 -13.17 2.09
N LEU A 217 -5.49 -14.01 1.57
CA LEU A 217 -5.23 -14.81 0.37
C LEU A 217 -5.03 -13.91 -0.86
N PHE A 218 -5.80 -12.84 -0.99
CA PHE A 218 -5.62 -11.87 -2.07
C PHE A 218 -4.20 -11.29 -2.08
N VAL A 219 -3.69 -10.84 -0.92
CA VAL A 219 -2.32 -10.33 -0.79
C VAL A 219 -1.29 -11.40 -1.14
N CYS A 220 -1.48 -12.62 -0.63
CA CYS A 220 -0.57 -13.74 -0.89
C CYS A 220 -0.47 -14.11 -2.38
N ILE A 221 -1.52 -13.87 -3.16
CA ILE A 221 -1.56 -14.12 -4.61
C ILE A 221 -1.06 -12.91 -5.40
N ALA A 222 -1.50 -11.70 -5.03
CA ALA A 222 -1.16 -10.47 -5.73
C ALA A 222 0.35 -10.20 -5.72
N GLN A 223 1.01 -10.47 -4.59
CA GLN A 223 2.44 -10.19 -4.40
C GLN A 223 3.35 -11.01 -5.33
N PRO A 224 3.28 -12.35 -5.41
CA PRO A 224 4.03 -13.13 -6.40
C PRO A 224 3.74 -12.68 -7.84
N LEU A 225 2.47 -12.43 -8.17
CA LEU A 225 2.08 -11.97 -9.51
C LEU A 225 2.71 -10.61 -9.87
N ALA A 226 2.81 -9.68 -8.91
CA ALA A 226 3.47 -8.40 -9.11
C ALA A 226 4.97 -8.54 -9.42
N VAL A 227 5.62 -9.56 -8.87
CA VAL A 227 7.05 -9.85 -9.06
C VAL A 227 7.32 -10.59 -10.38
N MET A 228 6.34 -11.34 -10.90
CA MET A 228 6.51 -12.22 -12.06
C MET A 228 7.15 -11.54 -13.28
N PRO A 229 6.74 -10.33 -13.73
CA PRO A 229 7.39 -9.68 -14.86
C PRO A 229 8.89 -9.50 -14.66
N MET A 230 9.31 -9.13 -13.45
CA MET A 230 10.72 -8.94 -13.12
C MET A 230 11.47 -10.27 -13.15
N ILE A 231 10.94 -11.34 -12.56
CA ILE A 231 11.56 -12.68 -12.59
C ILE A 231 11.69 -13.18 -14.04
N VAL A 232 10.62 -13.09 -14.82
CA VAL A 232 10.61 -13.50 -16.25
C VAL A 232 11.69 -12.76 -17.03
N SER A 233 11.84 -11.46 -16.77
CA SER A 233 12.85 -10.65 -17.43
C SER A 233 14.29 -11.03 -17.07
N MET A 234 14.54 -11.40 -15.81
CA MET A 234 15.84 -11.85 -15.33
C MET A 234 16.20 -13.20 -15.95
N ILE A 235 15.25 -14.14 -15.99
CA ILE A 235 15.42 -15.46 -16.60
C ILE A 235 15.70 -15.32 -18.10
N ARG A 236 14.95 -14.45 -18.79
CA ARG A 236 15.12 -14.22 -20.23
C ARG A 236 16.33 -13.35 -20.58
N LYS A 237 17.01 -12.75 -19.58
CA LYS A 237 18.09 -11.76 -19.75
C LYS A 237 17.72 -10.64 -20.73
N ARG A 238 16.43 -10.32 -20.84
CA ARG A 238 15.89 -9.32 -21.77
C ARG A 238 15.01 -8.34 -21.00
N PRO A 239 15.20 -7.03 -21.16
CA PRO A 239 14.31 -6.05 -20.57
C PRO A 239 12.91 -6.27 -21.14
N LEU A 240 11.92 -6.50 -20.26
CA LEU A 240 10.53 -6.49 -20.72
C LEU A 240 10.19 -5.08 -21.21
N PRO A 241 9.43 -4.95 -22.31
CA PRO A 241 8.98 -3.66 -22.79
C PRO A 241 8.22 -2.98 -21.66
N SER A 242 8.74 -1.84 -21.18
CA SER A 242 8.04 -1.05 -20.17
C SER A 242 6.76 -0.52 -20.79
N LEU A 243 5.62 -0.73 -20.13
CA LEU A 243 4.37 -0.14 -20.57
C LEU A 243 4.52 1.39 -20.68
N PRO A 244 3.90 2.03 -21.69
CA PRO A 244 3.89 3.48 -21.78
C PRO A 244 3.37 4.10 -20.48
N ARG A 245 3.99 5.20 -20.02
CA ARG A 245 3.60 5.86 -18.75
C ARG A 245 2.10 6.21 -18.69
N ALA A 246 1.51 6.55 -19.84
CA ALA A 246 0.09 6.83 -19.95
C ALA A 246 -0.76 5.61 -19.57
N VAL A 247 -0.36 4.41 -20.03
CA VAL A 247 -1.06 3.15 -19.74
C VAL A 247 -0.94 2.80 -18.26
N THR A 248 0.26 2.92 -17.67
CA THR A 248 0.44 2.63 -16.23
C THR A 248 -0.35 3.59 -15.35
N THR A 249 -0.36 4.89 -15.68
CA THR A 249 -1.14 5.89 -14.92
C THR A 249 -2.65 5.69 -15.11
N TRP A 250 -3.09 5.30 -16.31
CA TRP A 250 -4.48 4.97 -16.55
C TRP A 250 -4.92 3.75 -15.75
N LEU A 251 -4.11 2.67 -15.75
CA LEU A 251 -4.38 1.45 -14.98
C LEU A 251 -4.45 1.74 -13.48
N GLU A 252 -3.48 2.49 -12.93
CA GLU A 252 -3.46 2.88 -11.51
C GLU A 252 -4.74 3.63 -11.13
N ARG A 253 -5.13 4.64 -11.92
CA ARG A 253 -6.36 5.40 -11.69
C ARG A 253 -7.60 4.54 -11.84
N PHE A 254 -7.63 3.65 -12.83
CA PHE A 254 -8.74 2.74 -13.05
C PHE A 254 -8.96 1.83 -11.85
N ILE A 255 -7.89 1.25 -11.30
CA ILE A 255 -7.95 0.40 -10.09
C ILE A 255 -8.46 1.19 -8.88
N ILE A 256 -7.95 2.41 -8.68
CA ILE A 256 -8.38 3.25 -7.55
C ILE A 256 -9.86 3.63 -7.68
N VAL A 257 -10.29 4.07 -8.87
CA VAL A 257 -11.67 4.49 -9.12
C VAL A 257 -12.63 3.31 -9.07
N SER A 258 -12.26 2.14 -9.61
CA SER A 258 -13.12 0.96 -9.56
C SER A 258 -13.28 0.44 -8.14
N GLY A 259 -12.20 0.38 -7.35
CA GLY A 259 -12.30 -0.01 -5.94
C GLY A 259 -13.13 0.98 -5.11
N ALA A 260 -12.96 2.29 -5.33
CA ALA A 260 -13.80 3.30 -4.69
C ALA A 260 -15.28 3.19 -5.11
N ALA A 261 -15.55 2.89 -6.38
CA ALA A 261 -16.90 2.67 -6.89
C ALA A 261 -17.54 1.42 -6.25
N VAL A 262 -16.81 0.31 -6.15
CA VAL A 262 -17.26 -0.90 -5.46
C VAL A 262 -17.61 -0.59 -4.00
N ALA A 263 -16.74 0.13 -3.29
CA ALA A 263 -16.97 0.52 -1.91
C ALA A 263 -18.20 1.44 -1.76
N THR A 264 -18.43 2.34 -2.71
CA THR A 264 -19.61 3.23 -2.74
C THR A 264 -20.89 2.44 -3.02
N VAL A 265 -20.87 1.49 -3.95
CA VAL A 265 -22.03 0.64 -4.24
C VAL A 265 -22.37 -0.23 -3.04
N ALA A 266 -21.37 -0.80 -2.37
CA ALA A 266 -21.57 -1.56 -1.15
C ALA A 266 -22.20 -0.70 -0.03
N LEU A 267 -21.81 0.57 0.08
CA LEU A 267 -22.40 1.52 1.02
C LEU A 267 -23.89 1.77 0.75
N LEU A 268 -24.30 1.85 -0.52
CA LEU A 268 -25.68 2.17 -0.93
C LEU A 268 -26.65 0.98 -0.83
N MET A 269 -26.15 -0.25 -0.75
CA MET A 269 -26.96 -1.48 -0.63
C MET A 269 -27.37 -1.80 0.82
N ARG A 270 -27.29 -0.83 1.73
CA ARG A 270 -27.78 -0.91 3.12
C ARG A 270 -29.21 -0.39 3.23
#